data_AF-A0A1W1BFT7-F1
#
_entry.id   AF-A0A1W1BFT7-F1
#
_cell.length_a   1.000
_cell.length_b   1.000
_cell.length_c   1.000
_cell.angle_alpha   90.00
_cell.angle_beta   90.00
_cell.angle_gamma   90.00
#
_symmetry.space_group_name_H-M   'P 1'
#
loop_
_entity.id
_entity.type
_entity.pdbx_description
1 polymer ?
#
loop_
_entity_poly.entity_id
_entity_poly.type
_entity_poly.pdbx_seq_one_letter_code
_entity_poly.pdbx_strand_id
1 'polypeptide(L)'
;MKKYIFWALGAGFIFLGFSAYLQSLPESKNDRIYKEIKKYSPYYLDKRFGGLLILNKEDKEFKEKPTNMEVFHVLDKLEKAWGKSHIKLSGSNLIISDNNGTTKATIVIQNEDEMNFVRQFYGI
;
A
#
# COMPACT_ATOMS: atom_id res chain seq x y z
N MET A 1 -33.08 -31.56 13.42
CA MET A 1 -32.03 -31.07 12.49
C MET A 1 -32.36 -29.71 11.85
N LYS A 2 -33.58 -29.44 11.36
CA LYS A 2 -33.95 -28.17 10.70
C LYS A 2 -33.87 -26.89 11.59
N LYS A 3 -33.97 -27.00 12.92
CA LYS A 3 -33.98 -25.83 13.84
C LYS A 3 -32.62 -25.14 13.98
N TYR A 4 -31.53 -25.89 13.78
CA TYR A 4 -30.16 -25.36 13.91
C TYR A 4 -29.59 -24.88 12.58
N ILE A 5 -30.26 -25.15 11.45
CA ILE A 5 -29.72 -24.81 10.13
C ILE A 5 -29.65 -23.29 9.94
N PHE A 6 -30.64 -22.56 10.45
CA PHE A 6 -30.64 -21.09 10.40
C PHE A 6 -29.56 -20.48 11.29
N TRP A 7 -29.30 -21.07 12.46
CA TRP A 7 -28.23 -20.65 13.36
C TRP A 7 -26.84 -20.97 12.78
N ALA A 8 -26.66 -22.17 12.22
CA ALA A 8 -25.41 -22.56 11.57
C ALA A 8 -25.14 -21.71 10.32
N LEU A 9 -26.17 -21.44 9.52
CA LEU A 9 -26.07 -20.58 8.34
C LEU A 9 -25.76 -19.13 8.74
N GLY A 10 -26.42 -18.60 9.78
CA GLY A 10 -26.14 -17.27 10.34
C GLY A 10 -24.70 -17.14 10.83
N ALA A 11 -24.22 -18.13 11.60
CA ALA A 11 -22.82 -18.17 12.03
C ALA A 11 -21.84 -18.24 10.84
N GLY A 12 -22.18 -19.01 9.80
CA GLY A 12 -21.39 -19.07 8.56
C GLY A 12 -21.29 -17.72 7.85
N PHE A 13 -22.40 -16.99 7.70
CA PHE A 13 -22.38 -15.65 7.11
C PHE A 13 -21.60 -14.63 7.95
N ILE A 14 -21.72 -14.69 9.29
CA ILE A 14 -20.93 -13.83 10.18
C ILE A 14 -19.43 -14.12 10.01
N PHE A 15 -19.03 -15.39 9.94
CA PHE A 15 -17.64 -15.78 9.76
C PHE A 15 -17.08 -15.28 8.41
N LEU A 16 -17.83 -15.45 7.33
CA LEU A 16 -17.44 -14.94 6.00
C LEU A 16 -17.36 -13.42 5.98
N GLY A 17 -18.35 -12.73 6.56
CA GLY A 17 -18.36 -11.27 6.65
C GLY A 17 -17.20 -10.72 7.48
N PHE A 18 -16.87 -11.36 8.60
CA PHE A 18 -15.74 -10.98 9.44
C PHE A 18 -14.40 -11.23 8.74
N SER A 19 -14.27 -12.35 8.02
CA SER A 19 -13.07 -12.65 7.24
C SER A 19 -12.86 -11.64 6.11
N ALA A 20 -13.93 -11.29 5.38
CA ALA A 20 -13.89 -10.26 4.35
C ALA A 20 -13.56 -8.88 4.93
N TYR A 21 -14.11 -8.54 6.10
CA TYR A 21 -13.78 -7.31 6.81
C TYR A 21 -12.29 -7.22 7.15
N LEU A 22 -11.73 -8.26 7.78
CA LEU A 22 -10.30 -8.30 8.10
C LEU A 22 -9.41 -8.19 6.85
N GLN A 23 -9.82 -8.77 5.72
CA GLN A 23 -9.10 -8.65 4.44
C GLN A 23 -9.18 -7.24 3.82
N SER A 24 -10.25 -6.49 4.11
CA SER A 24 -10.43 -5.11 3.65
C SER A 24 -9.74 -4.06 4.50
N LEU A 25 -9.28 -4.42 5.71
CA LEU A 25 -8.53 -3.49 6.55
C LEU A 25 -7.20 -3.17 5.86
N PRO A 26 -6.84 -1.89 5.73
CA PRO A 26 -5.56 -1.51 5.14
C PRO A 26 -4.42 -2.01 6.03
N GLU A 27 -3.33 -2.40 5.39
CA GLU A 27 -2.11 -2.84 6.05
C GLU A 27 -1.64 -1.75 7.04
N SER A 28 -1.29 -2.12 8.28
CA SER A 28 -0.82 -1.18 9.30
C SER A 28 0.46 -0.49 8.84
N LYS A 29 0.35 0.72 8.30
CA LYS A 29 1.49 1.48 7.82
C LYS A 29 2.20 2.16 8.99
N ASN A 30 3.52 2.00 9.08
CA ASN A 30 4.29 2.80 10.02
C ASN A 30 4.30 4.26 9.53
N ASP A 31 3.68 5.12 10.34
CA ASP A 31 3.25 6.45 9.94
C ASP A 31 4.40 7.39 9.57
N ARG A 32 5.58 7.23 10.20
CA ARG A 32 6.75 8.08 9.92
C ARG A 32 7.43 7.66 8.62
N ILE A 33 7.90 6.42 8.56
CA ILE A 33 8.72 5.93 7.45
C ILE A 33 7.93 5.91 6.13
N TYR A 34 6.64 5.55 6.19
CA TYR A 34 5.78 5.59 5.01
C TYR A 34 5.60 7.01 4.49
N LYS A 35 5.35 8.01 5.37
CA LYS A 35 5.23 9.42 4.97
C LYS A 35 6.53 9.95 4.36
N GLU A 36 7.69 9.57 4.90
CA GLU A 36 8.99 9.96 4.34
C GLU A 36 9.23 9.37 2.95
N ILE A 37 9.00 8.07 2.77
CA ILE A 37 9.18 7.40 1.47
C ILE A 37 8.17 7.96 0.44
N LYS A 38 6.92 8.17 0.84
CA LYS A 38 5.84 8.64 -0.03
C LYS A 38 6.12 10.00 -0.69
N LYS A 39 6.92 10.87 -0.07
CA LYS A 39 7.34 12.15 -0.68
C LYS A 39 8.02 11.96 -2.04
N TYR A 40 8.75 10.85 -2.19
CA TYR A 40 9.51 10.52 -3.39
C TYR A 40 8.74 9.65 -4.37
N SER A 41 7.65 9.00 -3.93
CA SER A 41 6.81 8.23 -4.84
C SER A 41 6.16 9.13 -5.89
N PRO A 42 6.16 8.71 -7.16
CA PRO A 42 5.55 9.49 -8.24
C PRO A 42 4.03 9.34 -8.24
N TYR A 43 3.46 8.32 -7.58
CA TYR A 43 2.03 8.05 -7.61
C TYR A 43 1.24 8.87 -6.59
N TYR A 44 0.08 9.38 -6.99
CA TYR A 44 -0.82 10.12 -6.11
C TYR A 44 -2.28 9.98 -6.53
N LEU A 45 -3.17 10.21 -5.56
CA LEU A 45 -4.62 10.20 -5.78
C LEU A 45 -5.12 11.59 -6.15
N ASP A 46 -5.86 11.67 -7.25
CA ASP A 46 -6.58 12.85 -7.70
C ASP A 46 -8.07 12.69 -7.40
N LYS A 47 -8.65 13.68 -6.73
CA LYS A 47 -10.07 13.71 -6.35
C LYS A 47 -10.85 14.49 -7.39
N ARG A 48 -11.88 13.85 -7.96
CA ARG A 48 -12.72 14.46 -8.99
C ARG A 48 -14.15 13.96 -8.89
N PHE A 49 -15.06 14.64 -9.59
CA PHE A 49 -16.50 14.37 -9.50
C PHE A 49 -16.88 12.91 -9.80
N GLY A 50 -16.12 12.22 -10.65
CA GLY A 50 -16.34 10.81 -11.01
C GLY A 50 -15.64 9.78 -10.12
N GLY A 51 -15.08 10.17 -8.97
CA GLY A 51 -14.36 9.29 -8.05
C GLY A 51 -12.86 9.57 -7.96
N LEU A 52 -12.11 8.57 -7.48
CA LEU A 52 -10.66 8.67 -7.28
C LEU A 52 -9.90 8.19 -8.52
N LEU A 53 -8.83 8.90 -8.89
CA LEU A 53 -7.90 8.49 -9.93
C LEU A 53 -6.50 8.36 -9.36
N ILE A 54 -5.75 7.37 -9.83
CA ILE A 54 -4.31 7.31 -9.61
C ILE A 54 -3.59 7.95 -10.80
N LEU A 55 -2.74 8.93 -10.50
CA LEU A 55 -1.87 9.64 -11.43
C LEU A 55 -0.40 9.41 -11.09
N ASN A 56 0.47 9.67 -12.06
CA ASN A 56 1.90 9.69 -11.89
C ASN A 56 2.43 11.13 -12.13
N LYS A 57 3.36 11.61 -11.30
CA LYS A 57 3.96 12.95 -11.42
C LYS A 57 4.97 13.04 -12.58
N GLU A 58 5.61 11.95 -12.90
CA GLU A 58 6.67 11.83 -13.90
C GLU A 58 6.10 11.44 -15.27
N ASP A 59 5.08 10.58 -15.29
CA ASP A 59 4.35 10.18 -16.49
C ASP A 59 2.95 10.82 -16.54
N LYS A 60 2.78 11.80 -17.44
CA LYS A 60 1.51 12.52 -17.64
C LYS A 60 0.44 11.69 -18.35
N GLU A 61 0.82 10.62 -19.03
CA GLU A 61 -0.09 9.73 -19.76
C GLU A 61 -0.66 8.66 -18.83
N PHE A 62 0.08 8.28 -17.78
CA PHE A 62 -0.38 7.32 -16.77
C PHE A 62 -1.63 7.79 -16.04
N LYS A 63 -2.74 7.08 -16.24
CA LYS A 63 -4.03 7.33 -15.59
C LYS A 63 -4.72 6.01 -15.31
N GLU A 64 -4.78 5.62 -14.03
CA GLU A 64 -5.50 4.41 -13.61
C GLU A 64 -6.78 4.78 -12.84
N LYS A 65 -7.93 4.34 -13.35
CA LYS A 65 -9.27 4.58 -12.78
C LYS A 65 -9.84 3.29 -12.15
N PRO A 66 -9.29 2.80 -11.04
CA PRO A 66 -9.84 1.66 -10.33
C PRO A 66 -11.19 2.01 -9.68
N THR A 67 -11.92 0.99 -9.25
CA THR A 67 -13.14 1.19 -8.46
C THR A 67 -12.81 1.76 -7.08
N ASN A 68 -13.79 2.38 -6.42
CA ASN A 68 -13.58 2.92 -5.06
C ASN A 68 -13.14 1.85 -4.04
N MET A 69 -13.53 0.58 -4.25
CA MET A 69 -13.14 -0.53 -3.37
C MET A 69 -11.68 -0.94 -3.58
N GLU A 70 -11.14 -0.75 -4.78
CA GLU A 70 -9.82 -1.27 -5.17
C GLU A 70 -8.74 -0.18 -5.20
N VAL A 71 -9.12 1.10 -5.20
CA VAL A 71 -8.19 2.22 -5.42
C VAL A 71 -6.98 2.20 -4.50
N PHE A 72 -7.16 1.88 -3.22
CA PHE A 72 -6.04 1.80 -2.28
C PHE A 72 -5.17 0.57 -2.51
N HIS A 73 -5.76 -0.57 -2.88
CA HIS A 73 -5.01 -1.78 -3.24
C HIS A 73 -4.17 -1.58 -4.51
N VAL A 74 -4.73 -0.92 -5.52
CA VAL A 74 -4.02 -0.60 -6.76
C VAL A 74 -2.90 0.41 -6.49
N LEU A 75 -3.17 1.46 -5.71
CA LEU A 75 -2.14 2.41 -5.30
C LEU A 75 -1.01 1.71 -4.55
N ASP A 76 -1.33 0.85 -3.59
CA ASP A 76 -0.33 0.09 -2.84
C ASP A 76 0.47 -0.82 -3.78
N LYS A 77 -0.17 -1.50 -4.74
CA LYS A 77 0.54 -2.33 -5.72
C LYS A 77 1.55 -1.52 -6.54
N LEU A 78 1.19 -0.32 -6.98
CA LEU A 78 2.08 0.59 -7.69
C LEU A 78 3.22 1.10 -6.81
N GLU A 79 2.91 1.51 -5.57
CA GLU A 79 3.91 1.95 -4.59
C GLU A 79 4.90 0.82 -4.26
N LYS A 80 4.43 -0.42 -4.12
CA LYS A 80 5.24 -1.62 -3.91
C LYS A 80 6.15 -1.92 -5.11
N ALA A 81 5.60 -1.87 -6.32
CA ALA A 81 6.36 -2.10 -7.56
C ALA A 81 7.47 -1.05 -7.74
N TRP A 82 7.15 0.23 -7.51
CA TRP A 82 8.13 1.31 -7.56
C TRP A 82 9.19 1.17 -6.46
N GLY A 83 8.78 0.81 -5.25
CA GLY A 83 9.72 0.64 -4.14
C GLY A 83 10.77 -0.42 -4.42
N LYS A 84 10.41 -1.55 -5.05
CA LYS A 84 11.38 -2.61 -5.40
C LYS A 84 12.49 -2.15 -6.34
N SER A 85 12.23 -1.21 -7.23
CA SER A 85 13.22 -0.70 -8.18
C SER A 85 13.99 0.51 -7.66
N HIS A 86 13.36 1.35 -6.83
CA HIS A 86 13.90 2.65 -6.42
C HIS A 86 14.38 2.69 -4.98
N ILE A 87 14.06 1.68 -4.16
CA ILE A 87 14.42 1.65 -2.75
C ILE A 87 15.41 0.52 -2.52
N LYS A 88 16.54 0.86 -1.87
CA LYS A 88 17.54 -0.11 -1.44
C LYS A 88 17.82 0.05 0.04
N LEU A 89 17.93 -1.08 0.73
CA LEU A 89 18.30 -1.11 2.14
C LEU A 89 19.82 -1.27 2.27
N SER A 90 20.45 -0.40 3.06
CA SER A 90 21.87 -0.45 3.39
C SER A 90 22.05 -0.27 4.90
N GLY A 91 22.09 -1.38 5.63
CA GLY A 91 22.10 -1.37 7.10
C GLY A 91 20.83 -0.73 7.67
N SER A 92 20.98 0.36 8.43
CA SER A 92 19.87 1.17 8.96
C SER A 92 19.40 2.27 8.01
N ASN A 93 19.98 2.39 6.83
CA ASN A 93 19.69 3.46 5.89
C ASN A 93 18.88 2.94 4.70
N LEU A 94 17.82 3.66 4.38
CA LEU A 94 16.99 3.50 3.20
C LEU A 94 17.44 4.48 2.13
N ILE A 95 18.02 3.95 1.06
CA ILE A 95 18.50 4.73 -0.08
C ILE A 95 17.39 4.74 -1.12
N ILE A 96 16.92 5.95 -1.45
CA ILE A 96 15.94 6.17 -2.52
C ILE A 96 16.68 6.69 -3.74
N SER A 97 16.54 5.97 -4.85
CA SER A 97 17.11 6.30 -6.15
C SER A 97 16.06 6.93 -7.07
N ASP A 98 16.52 7.74 -8.02
CA ASP A 98 15.74 8.20 -9.17
C ASP A 98 15.68 7.13 -10.28
N ASN A 99 14.90 7.40 -11.34
CA ASN A 99 14.81 6.57 -12.54
C ASN A 99 16.18 6.36 -13.23
N ASN A 100 17.13 7.28 -13.02
CA ASN A 100 18.50 7.20 -13.55
C ASN A 100 19.48 6.47 -12.61
N GLY A 101 18.99 5.94 -11.47
CA GLY A 101 19.81 5.27 -10.46
C GLY A 101 20.58 6.19 -9.51
N THR A 102 20.49 7.52 -9.68
CA THR A 102 21.10 8.50 -8.78
C THR A 102 20.39 8.54 -7.43
N THR A 103 21.14 8.67 -6.34
CA THR A 103 20.54 8.76 -5.00
C THR A 103 19.82 10.11 -4.83
N LYS A 104 18.49 10.06 -4.69
CA LYS A 104 17.64 11.23 -4.39
C LYS A 104 17.58 11.52 -2.90
N ALA A 105 17.55 10.49 -2.06
CA ALA A 105 17.46 10.66 -0.62
C ALA A 105 18.01 9.46 0.14
N THR A 106 18.36 9.70 1.40
CA THR A 106 18.69 8.65 2.37
C THR A 106 17.84 8.88 3.62
N ILE A 107 17.08 7.88 4.03
CA ILE A 107 16.22 7.92 5.21
C ILE A 107 16.79 6.97 6.26
N VAL A 108 17.03 7.46 7.46
CA VAL A 108 17.50 6.63 8.57
C VAL A 108 16.29 5.95 9.23
N ILE A 109 16.35 4.61 9.30
CA ILE A 109 15.40 3.78 10.04
C ILE A 109 15.69 3.93 11.53
N GLN A 110 14.67 4.28 12.31
CA GLN A 110 14.83 4.60 13.73
C GLN A 110 14.55 3.42 14.67
N ASN A 111 13.75 2.45 14.23
CA ASN A 111 13.34 1.31 15.06
C ASN A 111 13.10 0.05 14.21
N GLU A 112 12.94 -1.09 14.88
CA GLU A 112 12.71 -2.38 14.21
C GLU A 112 11.33 -2.45 13.53
N ASP A 113 10.32 -1.75 14.04
CA ASP A 113 8.97 -1.73 13.44
C ASP A 113 8.99 -1.09 12.04
N GLU A 114 9.77 -0.02 11.86
CA GLU A 114 9.99 0.62 10.56
C GLU A 114 10.75 -0.29 9.60
N MET A 115 11.78 -0.98 10.10
CA MET A 115 12.52 -1.98 9.31
C MET A 115 11.59 -3.09 8.83
N ASN A 116 10.77 -3.64 9.74
CA ASN A 116 9.82 -4.70 9.44
C ASN A 116 8.75 -4.23 8.45
N PHE A 117 8.20 -3.04 8.64
CA PHE A 117 7.25 -2.45 7.69
C PHE A 117 7.84 -2.33 6.29
N VAL A 118 9.06 -1.82 6.16
CA VAL A 118 9.71 -1.62 4.85
C VAL A 118 9.93 -2.97 4.15
N ARG A 119 10.41 -3.97 4.87
CA ARG A 119 10.60 -5.33 4.34
C ARG A 119 9.28 -5.98 3.93
N GLN A 120 8.23 -5.86 4.75
CA GLN A 120 6.92 -6.46 4.47
C GLN A 120 6.18 -5.76 3.34
N PHE A 121 6.10 -4.42 3.40
CA PHE A 121 5.33 -3.64 2.43
C PHE A 121 6.03 -3.65 1.08
N TYR A 122 7.32 -3.30 1.00
CA TYR A 122 8.04 -3.18 -0.27
C TYR A 122 8.68 -4.50 -0.75
N GLY A 123 8.83 -5.50 0.13
CA GLY A 123 9.39 -6.81 -0.24
C GLY A 123 10.88 -6.75 -0.61
N ILE A 124 11.64 -5.93 0.11
CA ILE A 124 13.10 -5.68 -0.05
C ILE A 124 13.87 -6.12 1.19
#